data_AF-X1F2Y7-F1
#
_entry.id   AF-X1F2Y7-F1
#
_cell.length_a   1.000
_cell.length_b   1.000
_cell.length_c   1.000
_cell.angle_alpha   90.00
_cell.angle_beta   90.00
_cell.angle_gamma   90.00
#
_symmetry.space_group_name_H-M   'P 1'
#
loop_
_entity.id
_entity.type
_entity.pdbx_description
1 polymer ?
#
loop_
_entity_poly.entity_id
_entity_poly.type
_entity_poly.pdbx_seq_one_letter_code
_entity_poly.pdbx_strand_id
1 'polypeptide(L)'
;MAENQNSKDLYMIIKEKYQRKSVAGQLQSVFGKEIYHYSCLESTNKVAYLLAKKGAEEGTVVVADEQTQGEGRGDHYWYSPQGGLWFSLILRPRMISSETSRL
;
A
#
# COMPACT_ATOMS: atom_id res chain seq x y z
N MET A 1 2.38 -1.52 -21.78
CA MET A 1 2.31 -2.79 -21.02
C MET A 1 0.88 -2.93 -20.55
N ALA A 2 0.18 -3.99 -20.96
CA ALA A 2 -1.26 -4.13 -20.76
C ALA A 2 -1.57 -4.50 -19.29
N GLU A 3 -2.39 -3.70 -18.62
CA GLU A 3 -2.99 -4.07 -17.33
C GLU A 3 -3.91 -5.27 -17.55
N ASN A 4 -3.66 -6.35 -16.81
CA ASN A 4 -4.44 -7.59 -16.88
C ASN A 4 -5.83 -7.38 -16.26
N GLN A 5 -6.89 -7.76 -16.99
CA GLN A 5 -8.30 -7.63 -16.58
C GLN A 5 -8.55 -8.20 -15.16
N ASN A 6 -7.86 -9.28 -14.80
CA ASN A 6 -7.96 -9.92 -13.49
C ASN A 6 -7.54 -9.00 -12.31
N SER A 7 -6.61 -8.08 -12.56
CA SER A 7 -6.16 -7.09 -11.56
C SER A 7 -7.20 -5.97 -11.35
N LYS A 8 -7.98 -5.64 -12.38
CA LYS A 8 -9.08 -4.65 -12.29
C LYS A 8 -10.29 -5.22 -11.58
N ASP A 9 -10.62 -6.47 -11.84
CA ASP A 9 -11.74 -7.15 -11.20
C ASP A 9 -11.49 -7.32 -9.69
N LEU A 10 -10.26 -7.69 -9.30
CA LEU A 10 -9.85 -7.75 -7.90
C LEU A 10 -9.83 -6.37 -7.22
N TYR A 11 -9.36 -5.33 -7.93
CA TYR A 11 -9.42 -3.94 -7.46
C TYR A 11 -10.86 -3.50 -7.18
N MET A 12 -11.81 -3.83 -8.06
CA MET A 12 -13.22 -3.49 -7.85
C MET A 12 -13.84 -4.25 -6.66
N ILE A 13 -13.55 -5.54 -6.50
CA ILE A 13 -14.06 -6.37 -5.38
C ILE A 13 -13.58 -5.83 -4.02
N ILE A 14 -12.32 -5.41 -3.93
CA ILE A 14 -11.77 -4.85 -2.69
C ILE A 14 -12.36 -3.46 -2.44
N LYS A 15 -12.51 -2.64 -3.48
CA LYS A 15 -13.15 -1.33 -3.35
C LYS A 15 -14.58 -1.46 -2.81
N GLU A 16 -15.35 -2.43 -3.29
CA GLU A 16 -16.69 -2.72 -2.78
C GLU A 16 -16.67 -3.26 -1.35
N LYS A 17 -15.80 -4.22 -1.04
CA LYS A 17 -15.74 -4.85 0.30
C LYS A 17 -15.29 -3.88 1.39
N TYR A 18 -14.42 -2.92 1.05
CA TYR A 18 -13.91 -1.91 1.98
C TYR A 18 -14.56 -0.53 1.79
N GLN A 19 -15.67 -0.44 1.05
CA GLN A 19 -16.48 0.77 1.05
C GLN A 19 -17.03 1.01 2.46
N ARG A 20 -16.38 1.92 3.18
CA ARG A 20 -16.88 2.43 4.44
C ARG A 20 -18.20 3.14 4.16
N LYS A 21 -19.32 2.62 4.67
CA LYS A 21 -20.53 3.43 4.83
C LYS A 21 -20.15 4.56 5.77
N SER A 22 -19.95 5.74 5.20
CA SER A 22 -19.75 6.98 5.95
C SER A 22 -20.93 7.14 6.91
N VAL A 23 -20.70 6.86 8.19
CA VAL A 23 -21.62 7.27 9.25
C VAL A 23 -21.59 8.79 9.21
N ALA A 24 -22.71 9.41 8.87
CA ALA A 24 -22.80 10.84 8.62
C ALA A 24 -22.19 11.61 9.81
N GLY A 25 -21.05 12.26 9.55
CA GLY A 25 -20.47 13.28 10.42
C GLY A 25 -19.40 12.84 11.42
N GLN A 26 -18.27 12.28 10.97
CA GLN A 26 -16.89 12.60 11.44
C GLN A 26 -15.86 11.59 10.91
N LEU A 27 -14.68 12.10 10.52
CA LEU A 27 -13.48 11.43 9.96
C LEU A 27 -13.51 11.14 8.44
N GLN A 28 -13.23 12.19 7.65
CA GLN A 28 -12.63 12.01 6.32
C GLN A 28 -11.21 11.43 6.50
N SER A 29 -11.11 10.12 6.56
CA SER A 29 -9.83 9.42 6.68
C SER A 29 -8.98 9.68 5.44
N VAL A 30 -7.74 10.09 5.65
CA VAL A 30 -6.76 10.22 4.57
C VAL A 30 -6.33 8.85 4.02
N PHE A 31 -6.42 7.78 4.83
CA PHE A 31 -5.92 6.45 4.49
C PHE A 31 -6.94 5.59 3.73
N GLY A 32 -6.42 4.74 2.83
CA GLY A 32 -7.19 3.71 2.14
C GLY A 32 -8.19 4.23 1.11
N LYS A 33 -8.00 5.46 0.63
CA LYS A 33 -8.80 6.04 -0.47
C LYS A 33 -8.55 5.30 -1.79
N GLU A 34 -7.32 4.84 -1.98
CA GLU A 34 -6.90 3.98 -3.08
C GLU A 34 -6.14 2.78 -2.51
N ILE A 35 -6.53 1.58 -2.95
CA ILE A 35 -5.94 0.32 -2.51
C ILE A 35 -5.57 -0.50 -3.74
N TYR A 36 -4.29 -0.84 -3.86
CA TYR A 36 -3.78 -1.80 -4.84
C TYR A 36 -3.57 -3.12 -4.12
N HIS A 37 -4.22 -4.19 -4.58
CA HIS A 37 -4.03 -5.52 -4.01
C HIS A 37 -3.48 -6.47 -5.05
N TYR A 38 -2.59 -7.34 -4.59
CA TYR A 38 -1.91 -8.33 -5.40
C TYR A 38 -1.94 -9.68 -4.69
N SER A 39 -2.17 -10.76 -5.42
CA SER A 39 -2.06 -12.10 -4.86
C SER A 39 -0.61 -12.44 -4.48
N CYS A 40 0.36 -12.00 -5.28
CA CYS A 40 1.78 -12.20 -5.05
C CYS A 40 2.58 -11.09 -5.75
N LEU A 41 3.61 -10.57 -5.09
CA LEU A 41 4.54 -9.59 -5.67
C LEU A 41 5.92 -9.68 -5.02
N GLU A 42 6.90 -8.93 -5.51
CA GLU A 42 8.24 -8.92 -4.90
C GLU A 42 8.24 -8.25 -3.53
N SER A 43 7.78 -7.00 -3.43
CA SER A 43 7.68 -6.26 -2.17
C SER A 43 6.62 -5.16 -2.28
N THR A 44 5.71 -5.08 -1.31
CA THR A 44 4.67 -4.04 -1.25
C THR A 44 5.31 -2.66 -1.15
N ASN A 45 6.46 -2.57 -0.48
CA ASN A 45 7.21 -1.32 -0.32
C ASN A 45 7.82 -0.86 -1.65
N LYS A 46 8.39 -1.77 -2.44
CA LYS A 46 8.88 -1.45 -3.80
C LYS A 46 7.77 -0.89 -4.69
N VAL A 47 6.61 -1.54 -4.68
CA VAL A 47 5.45 -1.10 -5.47
C VAL A 47 4.91 0.24 -4.98
N ALA A 48 4.75 0.42 -3.66
CA ALA A 48 4.31 1.67 -3.07
C ALA A 48 5.29 2.82 -3.39
N TYR A 49 6.60 2.57 -3.37
CA TYR A 49 7.61 3.55 -3.76
C TYR A 49 7.48 3.98 -5.22
N LEU A 50 7.28 3.02 -6.14
CA LEU A 50 7.07 3.33 -7.56
C LEU A 50 5.77 4.12 -7.80
N LEU A 51 4.69 3.76 -7.11
CA LEU A 51 3.43 4.50 -7.17
C LEU A 51 3.58 5.92 -6.62
N ALA A 52 4.28 6.09 -5.49
CA ALA A 52 4.58 7.40 -4.92
C ALA A 52 5.37 8.28 -5.89
N LYS A 53 6.36 7.72 -6.59
CA LYS A 53 7.12 8.39 -7.66
C LYS A 53 6.26 8.77 -8.87
N LYS A 54 5.25 7.98 -9.19
CA LYS A 54 4.28 8.26 -10.26
C LYS A 54 3.19 9.26 -9.84
N GLY A 55 3.22 9.76 -8.60
CA GLY A 55 2.30 10.78 -8.13
C GLY A 55 1.07 10.23 -7.39
N ALA A 56 1.07 8.96 -6.95
CA ALA A 56 0.00 8.44 -6.11
C ALA A 56 -0.20 9.31 -4.86
N GLU A 57 -1.46 9.50 -4.49
CA GLU A 57 -1.87 10.40 -3.41
C GLU A 57 -1.45 9.85 -2.03
N GLU A 58 -1.33 10.75 -1.06
CA GLU A 58 -1.20 10.36 0.34
C GLU A 58 -2.39 9.51 0.76
N GLY A 59 -2.10 8.43 1.49
CA GLY A 59 -3.10 7.48 1.94
C GLY A 59 -3.33 6.30 1.00
N THR A 60 -2.66 6.26 -0.15
CA THR A 60 -2.65 5.08 -1.04
C THR A 60 -2.04 3.88 -0.32
N VAL A 61 -2.70 2.73 -0.39
CA VAL A 61 -2.27 1.47 0.22
C VAL A 61 -1.93 0.46 -0.86
N VAL A 62 -0.83 -0.25 -0.70
CA VAL A 62 -0.51 -1.46 -1.45
C VAL A 62 -0.62 -2.64 -0.49
N VAL A 63 -1.35 -3.69 -0.85
CA VAL A 63 -1.51 -4.93 -0.08
C VAL A 63 -1.07 -6.11 -0.95
N ALA A 64 -0.45 -7.11 -0.34
CA ALA A 64 -0.20 -8.40 -0.97
C ALA A 64 -0.60 -9.55 -0.06
N ASP A 65 -1.10 -10.64 -0.63
CA ASP A 65 -1.31 -11.88 0.13
C ASP A 65 0.04 -12.57 0.42
N GLU A 66 1.02 -12.43 -0.48
CA GLU A 66 2.38 -12.98 -0.38
C GLU A 66 3.43 -12.01 -0.97
N GLN A 67 4.63 -11.95 -0.37
CA GLN A 67 5.79 -11.31 -0.99
C GLN A 67 6.95 -12.29 -1.18
N THR A 68 7.54 -12.31 -2.37
CA THR A 68 8.67 -13.20 -2.70
C THR A 68 10.02 -12.60 -2.28
N GLN A 69 10.12 -11.27 -2.23
CA GLN A 69 11.33 -10.51 -1.91
C GLN A 69 11.02 -9.42 -0.86
N GLY A 70 10.31 -9.77 0.21
CA GLY A 70 10.03 -8.86 1.30
C GLY A 70 11.31 -8.27 1.90
N GLU A 71 11.36 -6.95 2.08
CA GLU A 71 12.54 -6.24 2.59
C GLU A 71 12.30 -5.81 4.05
N GLY A 72 13.16 -6.26 4.94
CA GLY A 72 13.28 -5.80 6.32
C GLY A 72 14.32 -4.69 6.47
N ARG A 73 14.64 -4.30 7.71
CA ARG A 73 15.67 -3.28 7.99
C ARG A 73 17.08 -3.84 7.82
N GLY A 74 18.01 -3.02 7.32
CA GLY A 74 19.44 -3.38 7.25
C GLY A 74 19.71 -4.64 6.44
N ASP A 75 19.16 -4.70 5.22
CA ASP A 75 19.29 -5.81 4.27
C ASP A 75 18.75 -7.18 4.73
N HIS A 76 18.02 -7.23 5.85
CA HIS A 76 17.34 -8.44 6.28
C HIS A 76 16.16 -8.75 5.36
N TYR A 77 15.96 -10.03 5.07
CA TYR A 77 14.78 -10.50 4.36
C TYR A 77 13.56 -10.58 5.29
N TRP A 78 12.40 -10.14 4.80
CA TRP A 78 11.13 -10.26 5.49
C TRP A 78 10.29 -11.40 4.89
N TYR A 79 10.30 -12.55 5.55
CA TYR A 79 9.48 -13.69 5.15
C TYR A 79 7.99 -13.33 5.24
N SER A 80 7.28 -13.41 4.11
CA SER A 80 5.89 -12.95 4.00
C SER A 80 5.05 -13.89 3.11
N PRO A 81 4.73 -15.09 3.62
CA PRO A 81 3.92 -16.08 2.91
C PRO A 81 2.42 -15.69 2.89
N GLN A 82 1.62 -16.45 2.14
CA GLN A 82 0.16 -16.34 2.17
C GLN A 82 -0.43 -16.44 3.58
N GLY A 83 -1.53 -15.72 3.79
CA GLY A 83 -2.28 -15.70 5.05
C GLY A 83 -1.84 -14.61 6.04
N GLY A 84 -0.82 -13.82 5.71
CA GLY A 84 -0.46 -12.62 6.46
C GLY A 84 -1.13 -11.34 5.93
N LEU A 85 -0.94 -10.24 6.65
CA LEU A 85 -1.30 -8.90 6.19
C LEU A 85 -0.02 -8.15 5.80
N TRP A 86 0.32 -8.17 4.52
CA TRP A 86 1.48 -7.46 3.98
C TRP A 86 1.00 -6.21 3.29
N PHE A 87 1.40 -5.04 3.78
CA PHE A 87 1.00 -3.79 3.15
C PHE A 87 2.03 -2.68 3.29
N SER A 88 1.89 -1.67 2.46
CA SER A 88 2.64 -0.43 2.51
C SER A 88 1.71 0.76 2.28
N LEU A 89 1.94 1.85 3.01
CA LEU A 89 1.11 3.05 3.00
C LEU A 89 1.97 4.25 2.56
N ILE A 90 1.48 5.00 1.58
CA ILE A 90 2.14 6.22 1.11
C ILE A 90 1.73 7.38 2.04
N LEU A 91 2.71 8.02 2.68
CA LEU A 91 2.54 9.19 3.54
C LEU A 91 3.30 10.39 2.98
N ARG A 92 2.76 11.61 3.18
CA ARG A 92 3.40 12.86 2.74
C ARG A 92 3.40 13.89 3.87
N PRO A 93 4.16 13.65 4.96
CA PRO A 93 4.17 14.53 6.12
C PRO A 93 4.68 15.93 5.75
N ARG A 94 3.96 16.98 6.18
CA ARG A 94 4.32 18.38 5.94
C ARG A 94 5.39 18.90 6.91
N MET A 95 6.39 18.09 7.27
CA MET A 95 7.45 18.50 8.20
C MET A 95 8.76 18.79 7.45
N ILE A 96 9.33 19.97 7.69
CA ILE A 96 10.69 20.35 7.26
C ILE A 96 11.67 19.66 8.22
N SER A 97 12.55 18.83 7.68
CA SER A 97 13.55 18.10 8.49
C SER A 97 14.66 19.04 8.96
N SER A 98 14.83 19.19 10.28
CA SER A 98 16.12 19.59 10.84
C SER A 98 16.75 18.55 11.78
N GLU A 99 16.07 17.47 12.17
CA GLU A 99 16.62 16.56 13.20
C GLU A 99 16.41 15.04 13.00
N THR A 100 16.01 14.57 11.82
CA THR A 100 15.90 13.11 11.58
C THR A 100 17.19 12.52 10.99
N SER A 101 18.30 12.70 11.71
CA SER A 101 19.58 12.02 11.46
C SER A 101 20.02 11.39 12.78
N ARG A 102 19.47 10.21 13.11
CA ARG A 102 19.96 9.23 14.10
C ARG A 102 18.86 8.20 14.45
N LEU A 103 18.48 7.33 13.50
CA LEU A 103 17.81 6.05 13.79
C LEU A 103 18.10 5.02 12.69
#